data_AF-A0A831K8N2-F1
#
_entry.id   AF-A0A831K8N2-F1
#
_cell.length_a   1.000
_cell.length_b   1.000
_cell.length_c   1.000
_cell.angle_alpha   90.00
_cell.angle_beta   90.00
_cell.angle_gamma   90.00
#
_symmetry.space_group_name_H-M   'P 1'
#
loop_
_entity.id
_entity.type
_entity.pdbx_description
1 polymer ?
#
loop_
_entity_poly.entity_id
_entity_poly.type
_entity_poly.pdbx_seq_one_letter_code
_entity_poly.pdbx_strand_id
1 'polypeptide(L)'
;PSYEDFHSKKYGHLIQKYMRAKHSAESRTRAARLVEWCTLGGGVPGCMHGGGSPDGAKLFIKAFSELEKKVEIAKNLAGITEDIPEPKK
;
A
#
# COMPACT_ATOMS: atom_id res chain seq x y z
N PRO A 1 -17.51 -6.70 16.95
CA PRO A 1 -18.51 -7.75 16.67
C PRO A 1 -18.59 -8.05 15.16
N SER A 2 -18.84 -9.30 14.80
CA SER A 2 -19.04 -9.73 13.41
C SER A 2 -20.38 -9.23 12.84
N TYR A 3 -20.61 -9.48 11.56
CA TYR A 3 -21.92 -9.24 10.94
C TYR A 3 -23.00 -10.15 11.54
N GLU A 4 -22.66 -11.40 11.83
CA GLU A 4 -23.57 -12.35 12.49
C GLU A 4 -23.98 -11.86 13.88
N ASP A 5 -23.03 -11.31 14.65
CA ASP A 5 -23.32 -10.72 15.95
C ASP A 5 -24.31 -9.56 15.82
N PHE A 6 -24.09 -8.70 14.82
CA PHE A 6 -24.92 -7.53 14.56
C PHE A 6 -26.39 -7.89 14.25
N HIS A 7 -26.62 -9.07 13.64
CA HIS A 7 -27.95 -9.61 13.32
C HIS A 7 -28.44 -10.69 14.29
N SER A 8 -27.69 -10.96 15.37
CA SER A 8 -28.06 -11.97 16.36
C SER A 8 -29.43 -11.69 16.97
N LYS A 9 -30.31 -12.70 16.98
CA LYS A 9 -31.62 -12.60 17.67
C LYS A 9 -31.46 -12.41 19.18
N LYS A 10 -30.37 -12.91 19.77
CA LYS A 10 -30.12 -12.86 21.22
C LYS A 10 -29.60 -11.50 21.67
N TYR A 11 -28.68 -10.88 20.91
CA TYR A 11 -27.97 -9.68 21.36
C TYR A 11 -27.69 -8.63 20.28
N GLY A 12 -28.10 -8.85 19.03
CA GLY A 12 -27.93 -7.88 17.93
C GLY A 12 -28.59 -6.54 18.24
N HIS A 13 -29.74 -6.56 18.93
CA HIS A 13 -30.41 -5.34 19.40
C HIS A 13 -29.55 -4.51 20.38
N LEU A 14 -28.76 -5.14 21.25
CA LEU A 14 -27.83 -4.45 22.15
C LEU A 14 -26.66 -3.85 21.36
N ILE A 15 -26.10 -4.63 20.42
CA ILE A 15 -25.00 -4.16 19.57
C ILE A 15 -25.46 -2.95 18.75
N GLN A 16 -26.62 -3.02 18.11
CA GLN A 16 -27.18 -1.91 17.35
C GLN A 16 -27.46 -0.68 18.24
N LYS A 17 -27.97 -0.88 19.48
CA LYS A 17 -28.17 0.22 20.44
C LYS A 17 -26.86 0.94 20.76
N TYR A 18 -25.80 0.20 21.09
CA TYR A 18 -24.52 0.78 21.53
C TYR A 18 -23.59 1.18 20.38
N MET A 19 -23.82 0.68 19.17
CA MET A 19 -23.09 1.10 17.97
C MET A 19 -23.67 2.35 17.32
N ARG A 20 -24.90 2.74 17.64
CA ARG A 20 -25.49 4.00 17.14
C ARG A 20 -24.72 5.20 17.70
N ALA A 21 -24.51 6.21 16.86
CA ALA A 21 -23.92 7.50 17.24
C ALA A 21 -24.80 8.63 16.69
N LYS A 22 -24.21 9.66 16.05
CA LYS A 22 -24.96 10.68 15.30
C LYS A 22 -25.84 10.07 14.20
N HIS A 23 -25.41 8.95 13.63
CA HIS A 23 -26.11 8.21 12.57
C HIS A 23 -26.47 6.78 13.02
N SER A 24 -27.17 6.05 12.15
CA SER A 24 -27.61 4.67 12.42
C SER A 24 -26.41 3.74 12.72
N ALA A 25 -26.67 2.69 13.50
CA ALA A 25 -25.66 1.69 13.81
C ALA A 25 -25.16 0.98 12.55
N GLU A 26 -26.05 0.71 11.59
CA GLU A 26 -25.72 0.08 10.31
C GLU A 26 -24.73 0.93 9.51
N SER A 27 -25.04 2.22 9.30
CA SER A 27 -24.17 3.14 8.56
C SER A 27 -22.80 3.28 9.23
N ARG A 28 -22.77 3.43 10.56
CA ARG A 28 -21.50 3.53 11.31
C ARG A 28 -20.69 2.24 11.21
N THR A 29 -21.33 1.08 11.29
CA THR A 29 -20.65 -0.22 11.24
C THR A 29 -20.09 -0.49 9.85
N ARG A 30 -20.84 -0.21 8.78
CA ARG A 30 -20.35 -0.33 7.40
C ARG A 30 -19.15 0.58 7.13
N ALA A 31 -19.22 1.85 7.55
CA ALA A 31 -18.11 2.78 7.40
C ALA A 31 -16.87 2.29 8.15
N ALA A 32 -17.02 1.84 9.40
CA ALA A 32 -15.91 1.30 10.18
C ALA A 32 -15.28 0.06 9.52
N ARG A 33 -16.09 -0.86 8.98
CA ARG A 33 -15.59 -2.05 8.27
C ARG A 33 -14.89 -1.72 6.96
N LEU A 34 -15.34 -0.70 6.23
CA LEU A 34 -14.64 -0.22 5.05
C LEU A 34 -13.26 0.36 5.42
N VAL A 35 -13.20 1.20 6.46
CA VAL A 35 -11.93 1.75 6.94
C VAL A 35 -10.98 0.63 7.34
N GLU A 36 -11.43 -0.33 8.15
CA GLU A 36 -10.65 -1.50 8.54
C GLU A 36 -10.14 -2.29 7.33
N TRP A 37 -11.00 -2.57 6.34
CA TRP A 37 -10.60 -3.27 5.12
C TRP A 37 -9.47 -2.54 4.38
N CYS A 38 -9.57 -1.21 4.28
CA CYS A 38 -8.60 -0.37 3.59
C CYS A 38 -7.28 -0.19 4.36
N THR A 39 -7.31 -0.22 5.70
CA THR A 39 -6.14 0.16 6.52
C THR A 39 -5.44 -1.01 7.20
N LEU A 40 -6.15 -2.11 7.44
CA LEU A 40 -5.64 -3.27 8.17
C LEU A 40 -6.05 -4.61 7.53
N GLY A 41 -7.03 -4.59 6.62
CA GLY A 41 -7.52 -5.76 5.92
C GLY A 41 -6.83 -6.01 4.57
N GLY A 42 -7.55 -6.69 3.68
CA GLY A 42 -7.04 -7.12 2.38
C GLY A 42 -6.65 -6.00 1.42
N GLY A 43 -7.08 -4.76 1.67
CA GLY A 43 -6.68 -3.60 0.85
C GLY A 43 -5.18 -3.33 0.92
N VAL A 44 -4.57 -3.52 2.09
CA VAL A 44 -3.15 -3.21 2.33
C VAL A 44 -2.21 -4.10 1.48
N PRO A 45 -2.26 -5.44 1.57
CA PRO A 45 -1.36 -6.28 0.78
C PRO A 45 -1.64 -6.17 -0.73
N GLY A 46 -2.87 -5.90 -1.13
CA GLY A 46 -3.24 -5.68 -2.54
C GLY A 46 -2.50 -4.51 -3.17
N CYS A 47 -2.35 -3.39 -2.45
CA CYS A 47 -1.59 -2.24 -2.93
C CYS A 47 -0.06 -2.46 -2.90
N MET A 48 0.44 -3.28 -1.96
CA MET A 48 1.89 -3.50 -1.81
C MET A 48 2.47 -4.48 -2.83
N HIS A 49 1.67 -5.45 -3.29
CA HIS A 49 2.13 -6.53 -4.17
C HIS A 49 1.36 -6.61 -5.49
N GLY A 50 0.42 -5.70 -5.73
CA GLY A 50 -0.28 -5.60 -7.00
C GLY A 50 0.71 -5.32 -8.13
N GLY A 51 0.92 -6.32 -9.01
CA GLY A 51 1.90 -6.23 -10.10
C GLY A 51 3.33 -6.66 -9.75
N GLY A 52 3.56 -7.18 -8.53
CA GLY A 52 4.87 -7.64 -8.06
C GLY A 52 5.35 -6.89 -6.82
N SER A 53 6.44 -7.36 -6.20
CA SER A 53 7.04 -6.68 -5.06
C SER A 53 7.73 -5.38 -5.49
N PRO A 54 7.95 -4.42 -4.55
CA PRO A 54 8.72 -3.21 -4.84
C PRO A 54 10.12 -3.50 -5.39
N ASP A 55 10.73 -4.61 -4.99
CA ASP A 55 12.05 -5.02 -5.51
C ASP A 55 11.98 -5.48 -6.97
N GLY A 56 10.86 -6.05 -7.41
CA GLY A 56 10.58 -6.27 -8.83
C GLY A 56 10.60 -4.96 -9.61
N ALA A 57 9.89 -3.94 -9.12
CA ALA A 57 9.89 -2.62 -9.77
C ALA A 57 11.30 -2.00 -9.84
N LYS A 58 12.12 -2.12 -8.76
CA LYS A 58 13.51 -1.66 -8.78
C LYS A 58 14.35 -2.36 -9.83
N LEU A 59 14.17 -3.67 -10.01
CA LEU A 59 14.88 -4.44 -11.03
C LEU A 59 14.57 -3.91 -12.44
N PHE A 60 13.28 -3.70 -12.74
CA PHE A 60 12.84 -3.16 -14.03
C PHE A 60 13.35 -1.74 -14.26
N ILE A 61 13.28 -0.86 -13.26
CA ILE A 61 13.85 0.49 -13.37
C ILE A 61 15.35 0.42 -13.67
N LYS A 62 16.11 -0.41 -12.96
CA LYS A 62 17.55 -0.56 -13.23
C LYS A 62 17.80 -1.05 -14.65
N ALA A 63 17.05 -2.04 -15.11
CA ALA A 63 17.22 -2.62 -16.45
C ALA A 63 16.91 -1.65 -17.60
N PHE A 64 15.90 -0.77 -17.43
CA PHE A 64 15.38 0.06 -18.53
C PHE A 64 15.77 1.54 -18.44
N SER A 65 16.49 1.98 -17.40
CA SER A 65 16.78 3.40 -17.19
C SER A 65 18.06 3.93 -17.88
N GLU A 66 18.82 3.07 -18.57
CA GLU A 66 20.08 3.43 -19.25
C GLU A 66 21.03 4.25 -18.35
N LEU A 67 21.29 3.78 -17.13
CA LEU A 67 22.04 4.55 -16.13
C LEU A 67 23.48 4.81 -16.57
N GLU A 68 24.12 3.84 -17.21
CA GLU A 68 25.51 3.93 -17.67
C GLU A 68 25.68 5.07 -18.68
N LYS A 69 24.73 5.20 -19.61
CA LYS A 69 24.71 6.30 -20.59
C LYS A 69 24.49 7.65 -19.92
N LYS A 70 23.62 7.72 -18.90
CA LYS A 70 23.40 8.96 -18.13
C LYS A 70 24.67 9.36 -17.36
N VAL A 71 25.39 8.38 -16.81
CA VAL A 71 26.68 8.61 -16.15
C VAL A 71 27.72 9.13 -17.15
N GLU A 72 27.79 8.55 -18.35
CA GLU A 72 28.69 9.03 -19.41
C GLU A 72 28.40 10.48 -19.81
N ILE A 73 27.12 10.83 -20.01
CA ILE A 73 26.70 12.21 -20.29
C ILE A 73 27.14 13.14 -19.15
N ALA A 74 26.93 12.74 -17.90
CA ALA A 74 27.33 13.54 -16.74
C ALA A 74 28.85 13.73 -16.64
N LYS A 75 29.64 12.67 -16.89
CA LYS A 75 31.11 12.74 -16.94
C LYS A 75 31.59 13.72 -18.01
N ASN A 76 31.00 13.64 -19.21
CA ASN A 76 31.33 14.53 -20.33
C ASN A 76 31.04 16.00 -20.00
N LEU A 77 29.89 16.29 -19.39
CA LEU A 77 29.53 17.65 -18.98
C LEU A 77 30.43 18.19 -17.86
N ALA A 78 30.91 17.33 -16.97
CA ALA A 78 31.78 17.69 -15.85
C ALA A 78 33.27 17.70 -16.18
N GLY A 79 33.67 17.26 -17.39
CA GLY A 79 35.08 17.14 -17.77
C GLY A 79 35.83 16.02 -17.04
N ILE A 80 35.12 15.00 -16.55
CA ILE A 80 35.72 13.86 -15.84
C ILE A 80 36.19 12.83 -16.86
N THR A 81 37.50 12.63 -16.97
CA THR A 81 38.13 11.69 -17.91
C THR A 81 38.62 10.39 -17.25
N GLU A 82 38.62 10.35 -15.91
CA GLU A 82 38.98 9.16 -15.14
C GLU A 82 37.90 8.07 -15.26
N ASP A 83 38.34 6.82 -15.39
CA ASP A 83 37.43 5.68 -15.31
C ASP A 83 37.10 5.37 -13.85
N ILE A 84 35.87 5.72 -13.46
CA ILE A 84 35.32 5.47 -12.13
C ILE A 84 34.39 4.24 -12.22
N PRO A 85 34.81 3.07 -11.72
CA PRO A 85 33.98 1.86 -11.75
C PRO A 85 32.82 1.96 -10.76
N GLU A 86 31.78 1.13 -10.95
CA GLU A 86 30.70 1.03 -9.96
C GLU A 86 31.26 0.62 -8.59
N PRO A 87 30.78 1.23 -7.49
CA PRO A 87 31.16 0.80 -6.15
C PRO A 87 30.73 -0.65 -5.92
N LYS A 88 31.63 -1.46 -5.34
CA LYS A 88 31.31 -2.84 -4.95
C LYS A 88 30.22 -2.81 -3.86
N LYS A 89 29.22 -3.69 -4.01
CA LYS A 89 28.15 -3.90 -3.04
C LYS A 89 28.70 -4.41 -1.70
#